data_AF-A0A828PNK5-F1
#
_entry.id   AF-A0A828PNK5-F1
#
_cell.length_a   1.000
_cell.length_b   1.000
_cell.length_c   1.000
_cell.angle_alpha   90.00
_cell.angle_beta   90.00
_cell.angle_gamma   90.00
#
_symmetry.space_group_name_H-M   'P 1'
#
loop_
_entity.id
_entity.type
_entity.pdbx_description
1 polymer ?
#
loop_
_entity_poly.entity_id
_entity_poly.type
_entity_poly.pdbx_seq_one_letter_code
_entity_poly.pdbx_strand_id
1 'polypeptide(L)'
;MKVEILSLVEKSNFCDTQESILTLLTLNKNLLIKKNLIKLEDREMNDMYLQIHVGHINNKNETYISIELESKILKELSLYEDKELNNIYTLSEEIRKTIKHISSNAIINTLWDDVGRAYAIKAYTHINSIENTMRKFIAKFMIVTVGFSEFKNGMTTELKNKIDKFNEPDEYTNDLFKLDFIQINNFLFEKKRDLTLEQLDRILSKHLSKNTINSETWESIKKYYPSSNWEKYFSFLFEDIKNNKTELEKEIKETWEKLYKLRNHIAHNRYIKYEDYRKIIDHKEHIQKSISLAESKIQQQNVKLTKEQKGDIIDDLRAIKNHEKDYKNFLLQFYIENGYSISYDHKNQFLDFLAIGKMDVIAVVISNSFSLERLMYVTQNAINNGLYINQIDFIYKFDFNTLNISEWSDIEKYISKIAEEHSIIVNIFTYNGITINSIY
;
A
#
# COMPACT_ATOMS: atom_id res chain seq x y z
N MET A 1 -4.24 -26.39 9.78
CA MET A 1 -4.97 -25.23 10.33
C MET A 1 -4.79 -25.18 11.83
N LYS A 2 -4.31 -24.06 12.35
CA LYS A 2 -4.04 -23.78 13.75
C LYS A 2 -4.71 -22.48 14.20
N VAL A 3 -5.22 -22.45 15.43
CA VAL A 3 -5.62 -21.22 16.13
C VAL A 3 -5.01 -21.24 17.51
N GLU A 4 -4.37 -20.15 17.91
CA GLU A 4 -3.71 -20.01 19.22
C GLU A 4 -4.24 -18.79 19.95
N ILE A 5 -4.71 -19.00 21.17
CA ILE A 5 -5.35 -18.00 22.02
C ILE A 5 -4.51 -17.89 23.29
N LEU A 6 -4.09 -16.68 23.62
CA LEU A 6 -3.44 -16.37 24.90
C LEU A 6 -4.35 -15.47 25.71
N SER A 7 -4.69 -15.89 26.92
CA SER A 7 -5.44 -15.07 27.86
C SER A 7 -4.65 -14.81 29.14
N LEU A 8 -4.78 -13.58 29.65
CA LEU A 8 -4.36 -13.20 30.98
C LEU A 8 -5.60 -13.06 31.85
N VAL A 9 -5.59 -13.73 32.99
CA VAL A 9 -6.65 -13.69 33.99
C VAL A 9 -6.05 -13.38 35.36
N GLU A 10 -6.81 -12.68 36.20
CA GLU A 10 -6.45 -12.53 37.61
C GLU A 10 -6.38 -13.90 38.27
N LYS A 11 -5.37 -14.11 39.13
CA LYS A 11 -5.22 -15.39 39.82
C LYS A 11 -6.45 -15.64 40.69
N SER A 12 -7.10 -16.78 40.45
CA SER A 12 -8.24 -17.26 41.24
C SER A 12 -8.08 -18.74 41.53
N ASN A 13 -8.78 -19.24 42.53
CA ASN A 13 -8.80 -20.66 42.90
C ASN A 13 -9.50 -21.54 41.84
N PHE A 14 -10.09 -20.95 40.80
CA PHE A 14 -10.83 -21.66 39.76
C PHE A 14 -10.03 -21.84 38.46
N CYS A 15 -8.93 -21.10 38.28
CA CYS A 15 -8.18 -21.02 37.01
C CYS A 15 -6.67 -21.02 37.23
N ASP A 16 -6.21 -21.98 38.01
CA ASP A 16 -4.82 -22.14 38.40
C ASP A 16 -4.15 -23.35 37.76
N THR A 17 -4.91 -24.33 37.27
CA THR A 17 -4.38 -25.54 36.63
C THR A 17 -5.00 -25.82 35.27
N GLN A 18 -4.28 -26.60 34.45
CA GLN A 18 -4.77 -27.09 33.17
C GLN A 18 -6.07 -27.91 33.32
N GLU A 19 -6.20 -28.71 34.37
CA GLU A 19 -7.38 -29.54 34.64
C GLU A 19 -8.61 -28.70 34.99
N SER A 20 -8.43 -27.63 35.76
CA SER A 20 -9.48 -26.67 36.08
C SER A 20 -10.01 -26.00 34.81
N ILE A 21 -9.12 -25.54 33.92
CA ILE A 21 -9.52 -24.94 32.64
C ILE A 21 -10.23 -25.96 31.74
N LEU A 22 -9.73 -27.18 31.64
CA LEU A 22 -10.36 -28.25 30.86
C LEU A 22 -11.78 -28.53 31.36
N THR A 23 -11.97 -28.61 32.68
CA THR A 23 -13.28 -28.83 33.29
C THR A 23 -14.23 -27.68 32.96
N LEU A 24 -13.76 -26.43 33.04
CA LEU A 24 -14.59 -25.28 32.68
C LEU A 24 -15.01 -25.28 31.20
N LEU A 25 -14.11 -25.66 30.29
CA LEU A 25 -14.47 -25.81 28.88
C LEU A 25 -15.50 -26.94 28.68
N THR A 26 -15.40 -28.05 29.42
CA THR A 26 -16.38 -29.15 29.31
C THR A 26 -17.78 -28.79 29.84
N LEU A 27 -17.91 -27.76 30.67
CA LEU A 27 -19.21 -27.25 31.13
C LEU A 27 -19.93 -26.43 30.06
N ASN A 28 -19.22 -25.96 29.03
CA ASN A 28 -19.85 -25.26 27.91
C ASN A 28 -20.60 -26.27 27.03
N LYS A 29 -21.93 -26.22 27.06
CA LYS A 29 -22.82 -27.12 26.29
C LYS A 29 -22.64 -27.02 24.76
N ASN A 30 -22.04 -25.95 24.26
CA ASN A 30 -21.75 -25.78 22.84
C ASN A 30 -20.48 -26.54 22.41
N LEU A 31 -19.66 -26.97 23.38
CA LEU A 31 -18.39 -27.65 23.14
C LEU A 31 -18.51 -29.13 23.50
N LEU A 32 -18.03 -29.99 22.61
CA LEU A 32 -17.83 -31.40 22.91
C LEU A 32 -16.34 -31.69 22.96
N ILE A 33 -15.88 -32.11 24.14
CA ILE A 33 -14.48 -32.44 24.41
C ILE A 33 -14.38 -33.92 24.77
N LYS A 34 -13.55 -34.64 24.04
CA LYS A 34 -13.24 -36.06 24.28
C LYS A 34 -11.72 -36.24 24.30
N LYS A 35 -11.16 -36.53 25.48
CA LYS A 35 -9.70 -36.56 25.70
C LYS A 35 -9.06 -35.22 25.31
N ASN A 36 -8.20 -35.22 24.28
CA ASN A 36 -7.53 -34.05 23.72
C ASN A 36 -8.18 -33.57 22.41
N LEU A 37 -9.42 -33.96 22.14
CA LEU A 37 -10.16 -33.58 20.94
C LEU A 37 -11.33 -32.67 21.31
N ILE A 38 -11.55 -31.64 20.51
CA ILE A 38 -12.62 -30.66 20.68
C ILE A 38 -13.34 -30.38 19.37
N LYS A 39 -14.66 -30.18 19.45
CA LYS A 39 -15.50 -29.67 18.36
C LYS A 39 -16.73 -28.95 18.92
N LEU A 40 -17.51 -28.36 18.02
CA LEU A 40 -18.85 -27.85 18.33
C LEU A 40 -19.85 -29.02 18.40
N GLU A 41 -20.76 -28.98 19.37
CA GLU A 41 -21.77 -30.02 19.60
C GLU A 41 -22.83 -30.08 18.48
N ASP A 42 -23.28 -28.90 18.03
CA ASP A 42 -24.41 -28.73 17.11
C ASP A 42 -23.99 -28.63 15.64
N ARG A 43 -22.70 -28.81 15.32
CA ARG A 43 -22.18 -28.65 13.97
C ARG A 43 -21.43 -29.87 13.47
N GLU A 44 -21.68 -30.18 12.20
CA GLU A 44 -20.87 -31.13 11.45
C GLU A 44 -19.48 -30.53 11.19
N MET A 45 -18.48 -31.03 11.92
CA MET A 45 -17.12 -30.56 11.92
C MET A 45 -16.15 -31.69 12.30
N ASN A 46 -14.95 -31.66 11.72
CA ASN A 46 -13.85 -32.54 12.12
C ASN A 46 -13.28 -32.14 13.48
N ASP A 47 -12.98 -33.14 14.31
CA ASP A 47 -12.34 -32.91 15.61
C ASP A 47 -11.00 -32.17 15.46
N MET A 48 -10.75 -31.20 16.33
CA MET A 48 -9.46 -30.53 16.47
C MET A 48 -8.72 -31.03 17.70
N TYR A 49 -7.39 -31.12 17.62
CA TYR A 49 -6.55 -31.30 18.78
C TYR A 49 -6.60 -30.05 19.65
N LEU A 50 -6.81 -30.26 20.95
CA LEU A 50 -6.82 -29.24 21.99
C LEU A 50 -5.58 -29.42 22.86
N GLN A 51 -4.76 -28.38 22.96
CA GLN A 51 -3.70 -28.26 23.95
C GLN A 51 -3.96 -27.03 24.80
N ILE A 52 -3.78 -27.19 26.11
CA ILE A 52 -3.99 -26.12 27.10
C ILE A 52 -2.72 -26.05 27.94
N HIS A 53 -2.14 -24.86 28.05
CA HIS A 53 -1.03 -24.58 28.93
C HIS A 53 -1.43 -23.48 29.89
N VAL A 54 -1.17 -23.69 31.18
CA VAL A 54 -1.44 -22.72 32.24
C VAL A 54 -0.13 -22.42 32.94
N GLY A 55 0.15 -21.13 33.13
CA GLY A 55 1.33 -20.70 33.88
C GLY A 55 1.08 -19.44 34.69
N HIS A 56 1.94 -19.20 35.67
CA HIS A 56 1.76 -18.12 36.65
C HIS A 56 2.78 -17.01 36.46
N ILE A 57 2.33 -15.78 36.58
CA ILE A 57 3.18 -14.59 36.57
C ILE A 57 3.43 -14.20 38.02
N ASN A 58 4.53 -14.72 38.58
CA ASN A 58 4.87 -14.60 40.00
C ASN A 58 4.87 -13.15 40.53
N ASN A 59 5.18 -12.18 39.68
CA ASN A 59 5.31 -10.78 40.07
C ASN A 59 4.00 -9.96 40.02
N LYS A 60 2.91 -10.52 39.46
CA LYS A 60 1.67 -9.76 39.23
C LYS A 60 0.38 -10.42 39.75
N ASN A 61 0.48 -11.57 40.41
CA ASN A 61 -0.69 -12.36 40.83
C ASN A 61 -1.69 -12.62 39.66
N GLU A 62 -1.12 -12.90 38.49
CA GLU A 62 -1.84 -13.18 37.25
C GLU A 62 -1.53 -14.61 36.80
N THR A 63 -2.49 -15.25 36.13
CA THR A 63 -2.31 -16.52 35.44
C THR A 63 -2.46 -16.28 33.94
N TYR A 64 -1.56 -16.84 33.14
CA TYR A 64 -1.74 -16.90 31.69
C TYR A 64 -2.25 -18.28 31.28
N ILE A 65 -3.17 -18.29 30.33
CA ILE A 65 -3.79 -19.49 29.74
C ILE A 65 -3.49 -19.43 28.24
N SER A 66 -2.72 -20.38 27.74
CA SER A 66 -2.53 -20.59 26.30
C SER A 66 -3.39 -21.77 25.85
N ILE A 67 -4.20 -21.57 24.81
CA ILE A 67 -5.02 -22.60 24.19
C ILE A 67 -4.65 -22.70 22.72
N GLU A 68 -4.25 -23.90 22.31
CA GLU A 68 -3.93 -24.22 20.93
C GLU A 68 -4.94 -25.21 20.38
N LEU A 69 -5.51 -24.85 19.23
CA LEU A 69 -6.40 -25.68 18.43
C LEU A 69 -5.68 -26.05 17.14
N GLU A 70 -5.57 -27.34 16.85
CA GLU A 70 -4.93 -27.81 15.62
C GLU A 70 -5.80 -28.84 14.88
N SER A 71 -6.03 -28.63 13.59
CA SER A 71 -6.77 -29.59 12.76
C SER A 71 -5.90 -30.80 12.45
N LYS A 72 -6.48 -32.01 12.51
CA LYS A 72 -5.83 -33.25 12.03
C LYS A 72 -5.58 -33.25 10.53
N ILE A 73 -6.36 -32.49 9.80
CA ILE A 73 -6.34 -32.45 8.35
C ILE A 73 -5.30 -31.43 7.93
N LEU A 74 -4.24 -31.92 7.31
CA LEU A 74 -3.23 -31.09 6.65
C LEU A 74 -3.68 -30.80 5.23
N LYS A 75 -4.19 -29.59 5.01
CA LYS A 75 -4.53 -29.03 3.70
C LYS A 75 -3.95 -27.62 3.60
N GLU A 76 -3.68 -27.17 2.39
CA GLU A 76 -3.38 -25.76 2.13
C GLU A 76 -4.54 -24.88 2.58
N LEU A 77 -4.23 -23.71 3.17
CA LEU A 77 -5.23 -22.82 3.75
C LEU A 77 -6.30 -22.36 2.75
N SER A 78 -5.92 -22.18 1.48
CA SER A 78 -6.82 -21.80 0.38
C SER A 78 -7.89 -22.84 0.08
N LEU A 79 -7.67 -24.10 0.44
CA LEU A 79 -8.52 -25.24 0.07
C LEU A 79 -9.61 -25.57 1.11
N TYR A 80 -9.61 -24.91 2.27
CA TYR A 80 -10.67 -25.10 3.26
C TYR A 80 -11.97 -24.47 2.79
N GLU A 81 -13.09 -25.14 3.02
CA GLU A 81 -14.41 -24.59 2.69
C GLU A 81 -14.84 -23.50 3.68
N ASP A 82 -15.68 -22.57 3.24
CA ASP A 82 -16.15 -21.47 4.11
C ASP A 82 -16.94 -22.00 5.33
N LYS A 83 -17.67 -23.11 5.17
CA LYS A 83 -18.36 -23.81 6.27
C LYS A 83 -17.37 -24.31 7.32
N GLU A 84 -16.26 -24.92 6.89
CA GLU A 84 -15.21 -25.42 7.79
C GLU A 84 -14.52 -24.27 8.54
N LEU A 85 -14.13 -23.22 7.82
CA LEU A 85 -13.51 -22.03 8.39
C LEU A 85 -14.41 -21.37 9.43
N ASN A 86 -15.70 -21.19 9.12
CA ASN A 86 -16.67 -20.61 10.04
C ASN A 86 -16.89 -21.46 11.29
N ASN A 87 -16.85 -22.79 11.17
CA ASN A 87 -16.96 -23.69 12.31
C ASN A 87 -15.74 -23.56 13.25
N ILE A 88 -14.52 -23.47 12.70
CA ILE A 88 -13.30 -23.26 13.49
C ILE A 88 -13.30 -21.88 14.16
N TYR A 89 -13.70 -20.84 13.44
CA TYR A 89 -13.88 -19.50 14.01
C TYR A 89 -14.88 -19.53 15.17
N THR A 90 -16.06 -20.13 14.95
CA THR A 90 -17.12 -20.24 15.97
C THR A 90 -16.62 -21.01 17.19
N LEU A 91 -15.89 -22.12 16.99
CA LEU A 91 -15.27 -22.88 18.07
C LEU A 91 -14.31 -22.02 18.89
N SER A 92 -13.44 -21.26 18.23
CA SER A 92 -12.52 -20.35 18.91
C SER A 92 -13.25 -19.27 19.69
N GLU A 93 -14.35 -18.73 19.16
CA GLU A 93 -15.17 -17.72 19.84
C GLU A 93 -15.89 -18.29 21.06
N GLU A 94 -16.39 -19.53 21.00
CA GLU A 94 -17.00 -20.19 22.17
C GLU A 94 -15.99 -20.39 23.30
N ILE A 95 -14.73 -20.75 22.98
CA ILE A 95 -13.65 -20.83 23.97
C ILE A 95 -13.37 -19.45 24.58
N ARG A 96 -13.25 -18.40 23.77
CA ARG A 96 -13.05 -17.02 24.27
C ARG A 96 -14.20 -16.58 25.16
N LYS A 97 -15.43 -16.90 24.79
CA LYS A 97 -16.61 -16.62 25.62
C LYS A 97 -16.51 -17.35 26.95
N THR A 98 -16.17 -18.64 26.96
CA THR A 98 -15.99 -19.39 28.21
C THR A 98 -14.94 -18.73 29.11
N ILE A 99 -13.78 -18.34 28.58
CA ILE A 99 -12.74 -17.61 29.34
C ILE A 99 -13.27 -16.29 29.91
N LYS A 100 -14.02 -15.50 29.12
CA LYS A 100 -14.63 -14.24 29.60
C LYS A 100 -15.70 -14.43 30.66
N HIS A 101 -16.45 -15.53 30.62
CA HIS A 101 -17.45 -15.84 31.66
C HIS A 101 -16.80 -16.18 32.99
N ILE A 102 -15.62 -16.80 32.94
CA ILE A 102 -14.82 -17.15 34.11
C ILE A 102 -14.19 -15.89 34.72
N SER A 103 -13.61 -15.02 33.89
CA SER A 103 -13.01 -13.76 34.33
C SER A 103 -13.45 -12.64 33.40
N SER A 104 -14.31 -11.75 33.91
CA SER A 104 -14.83 -10.62 33.14
C SER A 104 -13.73 -9.65 32.68
N ASN A 105 -12.63 -9.59 33.44
CA ASN A 105 -11.47 -8.76 33.17
C ASN A 105 -10.40 -9.48 32.34
N ALA A 106 -10.68 -10.69 31.83
CA ALA A 106 -9.75 -11.45 31.04
C ALA A 106 -9.31 -10.66 29.80
N ILE A 107 -8.01 -10.46 29.66
CA ILE A 107 -7.41 -9.97 28.42
C ILE A 107 -7.22 -11.19 27.52
N ILE A 108 -7.74 -11.16 26.30
CA ILE A 108 -7.67 -12.28 25.36
C ILE A 108 -7.05 -11.79 24.07
N ASN A 109 -5.91 -12.40 23.70
CA ASN A 109 -5.18 -12.17 22.47
C ASN A 109 -5.18 -13.43 21.61
N THR A 110 -5.04 -13.25 20.30
CA THR A 110 -4.86 -14.36 19.35
C THR A 110 -3.41 -14.32 18.89
N LEU A 111 -2.62 -15.36 19.18
CA LEU A 111 -1.22 -15.39 18.74
C LEU A 111 -1.09 -15.93 17.32
N TRP A 112 -1.99 -16.83 16.93
CA TRP A 112 -2.02 -17.45 15.62
C TRP A 112 -3.46 -17.64 15.14
N ASP A 113 -3.76 -17.26 13.89
CA ASP A 113 -5.08 -17.40 13.30
C ASP A 113 -4.98 -17.84 11.84
N ASP A 114 -5.00 -19.15 11.60
CA ASP A 114 -5.09 -19.67 10.24
C ASP A 114 -6.45 -19.42 9.59
N VAL A 115 -7.53 -19.20 10.36
CA VAL A 115 -8.84 -18.94 9.77
C VAL A 115 -8.85 -17.58 9.08
N GLY A 116 -8.42 -16.54 9.80
CA GLY A 116 -8.24 -15.21 9.24
C GLY A 116 -7.24 -15.19 8.08
N ARG A 117 -6.15 -15.96 8.18
CA ARG A 117 -5.17 -16.10 7.10
C ARG A 117 -5.75 -16.79 5.86
N ALA A 118 -6.55 -17.84 6.03
CA ALA A 118 -7.22 -18.52 4.93
C ALA A 118 -8.17 -17.57 4.18
N TYR A 119 -8.96 -16.78 4.92
CA TYR A 119 -9.79 -15.74 4.31
C TYR A 119 -8.97 -14.64 3.65
N ALA A 120 -7.85 -14.22 4.22
CA ALA A 120 -6.95 -13.24 3.62
C ALA A 120 -6.40 -13.72 2.27
N ILE A 121 -5.94 -14.98 2.19
CA ILE A 121 -5.45 -15.61 0.96
C ILE A 121 -6.55 -15.64 -0.10
N LYS A 122 -7.74 -16.15 0.26
CA LYS A 122 -8.89 -16.19 -0.65
C LYS A 122 -9.26 -14.79 -1.13
N ALA A 123 -9.43 -13.86 -0.20
CA ALA A 123 -9.81 -12.48 -0.49
C ALA A 123 -8.82 -11.76 -1.40
N TYR A 124 -7.52 -12.00 -1.23
CA TYR A 124 -6.49 -11.39 -2.07
C TYR A 124 -6.67 -11.72 -3.56
N THR A 125 -7.11 -12.94 -3.89
CA THR A 125 -7.41 -13.33 -5.28
C THR A 125 -8.51 -12.46 -5.88
N HIS A 126 -9.54 -12.10 -5.09
CA HIS A 126 -10.63 -11.23 -5.52
C HIS A 126 -10.19 -9.77 -5.65
N ILE A 127 -9.39 -9.28 -4.70
CA ILE A 127 -8.80 -7.92 -4.74
C ILE A 127 -7.91 -7.75 -5.97
N ASN A 128 -6.97 -8.68 -6.20
CA ASN A 128 -6.09 -8.65 -7.36
C ASN A 128 -6.90 -8.71 -8.67
N SER A 129 -7.94 -9.56 -8.73
CA SER A 129 -8.83 -9.66 -9.89
C SER A 129 -9.55 -8.35 -10.21
N ILE A 130 -10.11 -7.65 -9.21
CA ILE A 130 -10.84 -6.39 -9.45
C ILE A 130 -9.90 -5.22 -9.78
N GLU A 131 -8.72 -5.18 -9.17
CA GLU A 131 -7.68 -4.20 -9.46
C GLU A 131 -7.21 -4.31 -10.92
N ASN A 132 -6.93 -5.54 -11.38
CA ASN A 132 -6.56 -5.79 -12.78
C ASN A 132 -7.72 -5.53 -13.75
N THR A 133 -8.96 -5.78 -13.33
CA THR A 133 -10.15 -5.44 -14.14
C THR A 133 -10.25 -3.93 -14.36
N MET A 134 -10.05 -3.12 -13.32
CA MET A 134 -10.02 -1.66 -13.45
C MET A 134 -8.85 -1.15 -14.28
N ARG A 135 -7.64 -1.69 -14.08
CA ARG A 135 -6.47 -1.34 -14.92
C ARG A 135 -6.72 -1.64 -16.38
N LYS A 136 -7.26 -2.82 -16.68
CA LYS A 136 -7.64 -3.22 -18.04
C LYS A 136 -8.66 -2.25 -18.63
N PHE A 137 -9.69 -1.88 -17.87
CA PHE A 137 -10.71 -0.94 -18.31
C PHE A 137 -10.11 0.42 -18.68
N ILE A 138 -9.31 1.01 -17.78
CA ILE A 138 -8.64 2.30 -18.03
C ILE A 138 -7.71 2.19 -19.23
N ALA A 139 -6.90 1.13 -19.32
CA ALA A 139 -6.00 0.90 -20.44
C ALA A 139 -6.74 0.82 -21.77
N LYS A 140 -7.82 0.03 -21.81
CA LYS A 140 -8.65 -0.14 -23.01
C LYS A 140 -9.28 1.19 -23.42
N PHE A 141 -9.81 1.95 -22.46
CA PHE A 141 -10.33 3.29 -22.71
C PHE A 141 -9.24 4.18 -23.33
N MET A 142 -8.07 4.29 -22.68
CA MET A 142 -6.96 5.13 -23.14
C MET A 142 -6.51 4.76 -24.56
N ILE A 143 -6.30 3.47 -24.84
CA ILE A 143 -5.82 3.02 -26.16
C ILE A 143 -6.85 3.32 -27.25
N VAL A 144 -8.14 3.06 -26.99
CA VAL A 144 -9.21 3.23 -27.98
C VAL A 144 -9.55 4.70 -28.22
N THR A 145 -9.56 5.54 -27.17
CA THR A 145 -10.04 6.94 -27.26
C THR A 145 -8.92 7.95 -27.45
N VAL A 146 -7.78 7.77 -26.76
CA VAL A 146 -6.63 8.68 -26.83
C VAL A 146 -5.69 8.28 -27.96
N GLY A 147 -5.47 6.98 -28.17
CA GLY A 147 -4.56 6.45 -29.18
C GLY A 147 -3.24 6.00 -28.56
N PHE A 148 -2.70 4.88 -29.06
CA PHE A 148 -1.52 4.21 -28.50
C PHE A 148 -0.26 5.09 -28.53
N SER A 149 -0.04 5.83 -29.62
CA SER A 149 1.14 6.68 -29.79
C SER A 149 1.13 7.88 -28.85
N GLU A 150 -0.01 8.55 -28.70
CA GLU A 150 -0.21 9.65 -27.77
C GLU A 150 -0.12 9.17 -26.32
N PHE A 151 -0.68 8.01 -26.00
CA PHE A 151 -0.55 7.37 -24.69
C PHE A 151 0.91 7.04 -24.36
N LYS A 152 1.67 6.44 -25.29
CA LYS A 152 3.10 6.08 -25.13
C LYS A 152 4.03 7.31 -25.06
N ASN A 153 3.69 8.39 -25.77
CA ASN A 153 4.43 9.66 -25.74
C ASN A 153 4.06 10.54 -24.53
N GLY A 154 2.87 10.33 -23.97
CA GLY A 154 2.41 10.90 -22.73
C GLY A 154 3.12 10.37 -21.48
N MET A 155 3.78 9.22 -21.57
CA MET A 155 4.51 8.59 -20.46
C MET A 155 5.85 9.32 -20.18
N THR A 156 6.16 9.57 -18.91
CA THR A 156 7.41 10.25 -18.52
C THR A 156 8.66 9.43 -18.85
N THR A 157 9.80 10.12 -19.06
CA THR A 157 11.10 9.49 -19.35
C THR A 157 11.59 8.58 -18.21
N GLU A 158 11.19 8.83 -16.96
CA GLU A 158 11.46 7.95 -15.81
C GLU A 158 10.55 6.72 -15.75
N LEU A 159 9.37 6.76 -16.39
CA LEU A 159 8.51 5.60 -16.62
C LEU A 159 9.09 4.70 -17.70
N LYS A 160 9.61 5.30 -18.80
CA LYS A 160 10.42 4.61 -19.82
C LYS A 160 11.67 3.98 -19.21
N ASN A 161 12.42 4.72 -18.38
CA ASN A 161 13.60 4.18 -17.70
C ASN A 161 13.28 3.09 -16.66
N LYS A 162 12.05 2.99 -16.12
CA LYS A 162 11.61 1.84 -15.31
C LYS A 162 11.17 0.65 -16.16
N ILE A 163 10.74 0.85 -17.40
CA ILE A 163 10.48 -0.22 -18.39
C ILE A 163 11.81 -0.80 -18.87
N ASP A 164 12.81 0.05 -19.12
CA ASP A 164 14.14 -0.34 -19.58
C ASP A 164 15.01 -1.03 -18.50
N LYS A 165 14.55 -1.07 -17.23
CA LYS A 165 15.29 -1.59 -16.06
C LYS A 165 14.69 -2.86 -15.44
N PHE A 166 13.58 -3.39 -15.96
CA PHE A 166 13.19 -4.76 -15.61
C PHE A 166 14.00 -5.71 -16.51
N ASN A 167 14.80 -6.60 -15.90
CA ASN A 167 15.61 -7.60 -16.59
C ASN A 167 14.80 -8.68 -17.35
N GLU A 168 13.48 -8.51 -17.43
CA GLU A 168 12.66 -9.14 -18.45
C GLU A 168 11.97 -8.02 -19.24
N PRO A 169 12.29 -7.87 -20.54
CA PRO A 169 11.67 -6.85 -21.38
C PRO A 169 10.23 -7.27 -21.62
N ASP A 170 9.32 -6.92 -20.71
CA ASP A 170 7.90 -7.12 -20.99
C ASP A 170 7.43 -5.93 -21.81
N GLU A 171 7.77 -5.96 -23.10
CA GLU A 171 7.37 -5.02 -24.18
C GLU A 171 5.84 -4.74 -24.20
N TYR A 172 5.08 -5.53 -23.44
CA TYR A 172 3.63 -5.55 -23.33
C TYR A 172 3.09 -5.02 -22.00
N THR A 173 3.92 -4.60 -21.03
CA THR A 173 3.42 -4.05 -19.75
C THR A 173 3.03 -2.58 -19.86
N ASN A 174 1.73 -2.31 -19.77
CA ASN A 174 1.16 -0.97 -19.72
C ASN A 174 1.49 -0.29 -18.37
N ASP A 175 1.95 0.97 -18.35
CA ASP A 175 2.30 1.70 -17.11
C ASP A 175 1.15 1.86 -16.11
N LEU A 176 -0.10 1.65 -16.54
CA LEU A 176 -1.26 1.54 -15.64
C LEU A 176 -1.15 0.36 -14.66
N PHE A 177 -0.36 -0.67 -14.99
CA PHE A 177 -0.02 -1.76 -14.08
C PHE A 177 0.94 -1.34 -12.95
N LYS A 178 1.58 -0.17 -13.06
CA LYS A 178 2.41 0.42 -12.00
C LYS A 178 1.61 1.29 -11.03
N LEU A 179 0.35 1.61 -11.36
CA LEU A 179 -0.53 2.35 -10.45
C LEU A 179 -1.08 1.42 -9.38
N ASP A 180 -1.01 1.84 -8.12
CA ASP A 180 -1.63 1.13 -7.01
C ASP A 180 -3.15 1.44 -6.90
N PHE A 181 -3.82 0.70 -6.02
CA PHE A 181 -5.27 0.76 -5.81
C PHE A 181 -5.79 2.19 -5.48
N ILE A 182 -5.03 2.99 -4.72
CA ILE A 182 -5.43 4.35 -4.34
C ILE A 182 -5.12 5.37 -5.43
N GLN A 183 -4.03 5.18 -6.17
CA GLN A 183 -3.68 6.00 -7.33
C GLN A 183 -4.73 5.88 -8.45
N ILE A 184 -5.29 4.68 -8.66
CA ILE A 184 -6.43 4.47 -9.57
C ILE A 184 -7.65 5.28 -9.12
N ASN A 185 -7.92 5.30 -7.81
CA ASN A 185 -9.03 6.08 -7.24
C ASN A 185 -8.85 7.58 -7.48
N ASN A 186 -7.65 8.08 -7.19
CA ASN A 186 -7.33 9.49 -7.35
C ASN A 186 -7.40 9.89 -8.82
N PHE A 187 -6.86 9.05 -9.72
CA PHE A 187 -6.97 9.29 -11.16
C PHE A 187 -8.41 9.50 -11.62
N LEU A 188 -9.32 8.63 -11.21
CA LEU A 188 -10.70 8.65 -11.68
C LEU A 188 -11.52 9.75 -11.00
N PHE A 189 -11.40 9.91 -9.68
CA PHE A 189 -12.39 10.64 -8.88
C PHE A 189 -11.85 11.89 -8.18
N GLU A 190 -10.55 12.20 -8.28
CA GLU A 190 -10.01 13.45 -7.76
C GLU A 190 -10.50 14.62 -8.62
N LYS A 191 -11.07 15.64 -7.98
CA LYS A 191 -11.56 16.84 -8.68
C LYS A 191 -10.41 17.82 -8.84
N LYS A 192 -10.13 18.20 -10.08
CA LYS A 192 -9.07 19.16 -10.41
C LYS A 192 -9.62 20.28 -11.29
N ARG A 193 -8.94 21.42 -11.24
CA ARG A 193 -9.21 22.55 -12.13
C ARG A 193 -8.26 22.46 -13.30
N ASP A 194 -8.77 22.65 -14.50
CA ASP A 194 -7.95 22.65 -15.72
C ASP A 194 -7.38 24.06 -15.99
N LEU A 195 -7.87 25.05 -15.23
CA LEU A 195 -7.40 26.43 -15.27
C LEU A 195 -6.89 26.88 -13.91
N THR A 196 -5.77 27.59 -13.94
CA THR A 196 -5.31 28.42 -12.84
C THR A 196 -6.16 29.68 -12.71
N LEU A 197 -6.12 30.30 -11.52
CA LEU A 197 -6.77 31.59 -11.27
C LEU A 197 -6.31 32.67 -12.28
N GLU A 198 -5.01 32.73 -12.56
CA GLU A 198 -4.44 33.71 -13.50
C GLU A 198 -4.94 33.50 -14.94
N GLN A 199 -5.12 32.25 -15.38
CA GLN A 199 -5.69 31.95 -16.69
C GLN A 199 -7.18 32.31 -16.76
N LEU A 200 -7.94 32.06 -15.69
CA LEU A 200 -9.32 32.50 -15.57
C LEU A 200 -9.42 34.03 -15.66
N ASP A 201 -8.58 34.75 -14.91
CA ASP A 201 -8.56 36.21 -14.92
C ASP A 201 -8.25 36.78 -16.31
N ARG A 202 -7.35 36.13 -17.06
CA ARG A 202 -7.07 36.48 -18.46
C ARG A 202 -8.28 36.27 -19.37
N ILE A 203 -8.99 35.14 -19.23
CA ILE A 203 -10.20 34.84 -20.00
C ILE A 203 -11.30 35.86 -19.67
N LEU A 204 -11.55 36.12 -18.38
CA LEU A 204 -12.55 37.07 -17.94
C LEU A 204 -12.21 38.50 -18.42
N SER A 205 -10.97 38.96 -18.27
CA SER A 205 -10.56 40.30 -18.71
C SER A 205 -10.68 40.50 -20.22
N LYS A 206 -10.38 39.46 -21.01
CA LYS A 206 -10.47 39.49 -22.48
C LYS A 206 -11.92 39.55 -22.99
N HIS A 207 -12.88 39.00 -22.25
CA HIS A 207 -14.27 38.86 -22.70
C HIS A 207 -15.25 39.83 -21.99
N LEU A 208 -14.98 40.23 -20.74
CA LEU A 208 -15.72 41.30 -20.03
C LEU A 208 -15.54 42.66 -20.71
N SER A 209 -14.34 42.94 -21.22
CA SER A 209 -14.05 44.17 -22.00
C SER A 209 -14.84 44.25 -23.31
N LYS A 210 -15.42 43.14 -23.79
CA LYS A 210 -16.18 43.06 -25.03
C LYS A 210 -17.69 42.87 -24.83
N ASN A 211 -18.16 42.78 -23.58
CA ASN A 211 -19.59 42.58 -23.24
C ASN A 211 -20.28 41.40 -23.95
N THR A 212 -19.51 40.38 -24.33
CA THR A 212 -20.03 39.20 -25.04
C THR A 212 -19.46 37.94 -24.41
N ILE A 213 -20.24 37.31 -23.51
CA ILE A 213 -20.03 35.92 -23.11
C ILE A 213 -20.80 35.06 -24.10
N ASN A 214 -20.09 34.48 -25.07
CA ASN A 214 -20.65 33.48 -25.96
C ASN A 214 -20.49 32.07 -25.35
N SER A 215 -21.11 31.08 -25.98
CA SER A 215 -21.05 29.67 -25.54
C SER A 215 -19.62 29.15 -25.41
N GLU A 216 -18.72 29.51 -26.32
CA GLU A 216 -17.31 29.09 -26.30
C GLU A 216 -16.52 29.68 -25.11
N THR A 217 -16.79 30.94 -24.77
CA THR A 217 -16.23 31.59 -23.56
C THR A 217 -16.75 30.90 -22.31
N TRP A 218 -18.03 30.55 -22.28
CA TRP A 218 -18.64 29.83 -21.16
C TRP A 218 -18.04 28.43 -20.99
N GLU A 219 -17.82 27.67 -22.07
CA GLU A 219 -17.10 26.38 -22.01
C GLU A 219 -15.67 26.53 -21.51
N SER A 220 -14.98 27.63 -21.87
CA SER A 220 -13.65 27.92 -21.35
C SER A 220 -13.67 28.26 -19.86
N ILE A 221 -14.69 29.00 -19.37
CA ILE A 221 -14.86 29.30 -17.95
C ILE A 221 -15.21 28.04 -17.16
N LYS A 222 -16.01 27.12 -17.72
CA LYS A 222 -16.35 25.84 -17.07
C LYS A 222 -15.12 25.00 -16.73
N LYS A 223 -14.02 25.12 -17.46
CA LYS A 223 -12.73 24.43 -17.16
C LYS A 223 -12.12 24.85 -15.80
N TYR A 224 -12.54 25.98 -15.23
CA TYR A 224 -12.16 26.37 -13.87
C TYR A 224 -12.97 25.64 -12.78
N TYR A 225 -14.15 25.13 -13.12
CA TYR A 225 -14.95 24.34 -12.17
C TYR A 225 -14.26 23.00 -11.90
N PRO A 226 -13.97 22.65 -10.63
CA PRO A 226 -13.30 21.39 -10.32
C PRO A 226 -14.13 20.20 -10.80
N SER A 227 -13.53 19.37 -11.65
CA SER A 227 -14.17 18.15 -12.16
C SER A 227 -13.20 16.97 -12.17
N SER A 228 -13.74 15.77 -12.02
CA SER A 228 -12.95 14.53 -12.02
C SER A 228 -12.79 13.96 -13.44
N ASN A 229 -11.79 13.10 -13.65
CA ASN A 229 -11.67 12.38 -14.92
C ASN A 229 -12.89 11.50 -15.18
N TRP A 230 -13.51 10.98 -14.12
CA TRP A 230 -14.79 10.29 -14.20
C TRP A 230 -15.86 11.16 -14.83
N GLU A 231 -16.12 12.35 -14.28
CA GLU A 231 -17.13 13.29 -14.78
C GLU A 231 -16.86 13.64 -16.25
N LYS A 232 -15.60 13.93 -16.59
CA LYS A 232 -15.18 14.38 -17.92
C LYS A 232 -15.22 13.28 -18.99
N TYR A 233 -14.76 12.08 -18.66
CA TYR A 233 -14.36 11.08 -19.67
C TYR A 233 -14.97 9.70 -19.50
N PHE A 234 -15.51 9.37 -18.33
CA PHE A 234 -16.06 8.02 -18.09
C PHE A 234 -17.57 8.03 -17.84
N SER A 235 -18.12 9.09 -17.26
CA SER A 235 -19.51 9.15 -16.77
C SER A 235 -20.55 8.83 -17.86
N PHE A 236 -20.30 9.25 -19.11
CA PHE A 236 -21.20 8.99 -20.23
C PHE A 236 -21.31 7.50 -20.58
N LEU A 237 -20.27 6.70 -20.31
CA LEU A 237 -20.29 5.26 -20.56
C LEU A 237 -21.32 4.53 -19.68
N PHE A 238 -21.81 5.18 -18.63
CA PHE A 238 -22.70 4.57 -17.66
C PHE A 238 -24.11 5.19 -17.61
N GLU A 239 -24.47 6.07 -18.55
CA GLU A 239 -25.77 6.77 -18.59
C GLU A 239 -26.99 5.83 -18.53
N ASP A 240 -26.93 4.69 -19.23
CA ASP A 240 -28.04 3.71 -19.27
C ASP A 240 -28.19 2.86 -18.00
N ILE A 241 -27.26 2.96 -17.05
CA ILE A 241 -27.23 2.12 -15.83
C ILE A 241 -27.96 2.82 -14.68
N LYS A 242 -27.88 4.15 -14.64
CA LYS A 242 -28.47 4.95 -13.59
C LYS A 242 -28.86 6.31 -14.16
N ASN A 243 -30.11 6.73 -13.94
CA ASN A 243 -30.64 8.00 -14.41
C ASN A 243 -29.90 9.23 -13.84
N ASN A 244 -29.01 9.03 -12.86
CA ASN A 244 -28.21 10.09 -12.22
C ASN A 244 -26.71 9.73 -12.20
N LYS A 245 -25.93 10.42 -13.04
CA LYS A 245 -24.46 10.27 -13.17
C LYS A 245 -23.72 10.47 -11.84
N THR A 246 -24.15 11.45 -11.05
CA THR A 246 -23.50 11.82 -9.78
C THR A 246 -23.68 10.74 -8.72
N GLU A 247 -24.83 10.05 -8.74
CA GLU A 247 -25.11 8.99 -7.78
C GLU A 247 -24.28 7.73 -8.07
N LEU A 248 -24.05 7.42 -9.36
CA LEU A 248 -23.22 6.30 -9.76
C LEU A 248 -21.73 6.54 -9.47
N GLU A 249 -21.22 7.74 -9.75
CA GLU A 249 -19.85 8.11 -9.40
C GLU A 249 -19.60 7.92 -7.90
N LYS A 250 -20.51 8.44 -7.07
CA LYS A 250 -20.43 8.32 -5.61
C LYS A 250 -20.43 6.85 -5.18
N GLU A 251 -21.32 6.05 -5.73
CA GLU A 251 -21.43 4.63 -5.41
C GLU A 251 -20.15 3.84 -5.75
N ILE A 252 -19.61 4.04 -6.95
CA ILE A 252 -18.38 3.35 -7.38
C ILE A 252 -17.18 3.81 -6.55
N LYS A 253 -17.05 5.12 -6.32
CA LYS A 253 -15.97 5.69 -5.49
C LYS A 253 -16.01 5.13 -4.06
N GLU A 254 -17.16 5.18 -3.41
CA GLU A 254 -17.31 4.65 -2.05
C GLU A 254 -17.05 3.14 -1.98
N THR A 255 -17.48 2.39 -2.99
CA THR A 255 -17.22 0.95 -3.08
C THR A 255 -15.72 0.68 -3.24
N TRP A 256 -15.03 1.47 -4.07
CA TRP A 256 -13.59 1.37 -4.29
C TRP A 256 -12.78 1.73 -3.04
N GLU A 257 -13.15 2.79 -2.33
CA GLU A 257 -12.52 3.18 -1.06
C GLU A 257 -12.71 2.12 0.04
N LYS A 258 -13.87 1.47 0.10
CA LYS A 258 -14.11 0.33 1.01
C LYS A 258 -13.22 -0.85 0.65
N LEU A 259 -13.09 -1.20 -0.62
CA LEU A 259 -12.18 -2.24 -1.09
C LEU A 259 -10.72 -1.92 -0.76
N TYR A 260 -10.29 -0.66 -0.90
CA TYR A 260 -8.94 -0.24 -0.53
C TYR A 260 -8.66 -0.47 0.97
N LYS A 261 -9.60 -0.10 1.84
CA LYS A 261 -9.49 -0.38 3.28
C LYS A 261 -9.36 -1.88 3.53
N LEU A 262 -10.25 -2.69 2.94
CA LEU A 262 -10.23 -4.15 3.07
C LEU A 262 -8.92 -4.78 2.54
N ARG A 263 -8.39 -4.27 1.43
CA ARG A 263 -7.08 -4.66 0.89
C ARG A 263 -5.95 -4.37 1.87
N ASN A 264 -5.96 -3.20 2.52
CA ASN A 264 -4.94 -2.87 3.51
C ASN A 264 -5.05 -3.76 4.76
N HIS A 265 -6.26 -4.11 5.17
CA HIS A 265 -6.45 -5.09 6.24
C HIS A 265 -5.79 -6.45 5.90
N ILE A 266 -5.95 -6.93 4.67
CA ILE A 266 -5.30 -8.16 4.18
C ILE A 266 -3.78 -8.02 4.19
N ALA A 267 -3.25 -6.93 3.62
CA ALA A 267 -1.80 -6.72 3.49
C ALA A 267 -1.08 -6.58 4.85
N HIS A 268 -1.74 -5.98 5.84
CA HIS A 268 -1.22 -5.88 7.21
C HIS A 268 -1.50 -7.11 8.06
N ASN A 269 -1.98 -8.20 7.47
CA ASN A 269 -2.32 -9.45 8.16
C ASN A 269 -3.21 -9.24 9.40
N ARG A 270 -4.12 -8.25 9.31
CA ARG A 270 -5.13 -8.02 10.34
C ARG A 270 -6.18 -9.10 10.23
N TYR A 271 -6.71 -9.60 11.34
CA TYR A 271 -7.72 -10.67 11.36
C TYR A 271 -8.88 -10.40 10.39
N ILE A 272 -8.89 -11.11 9.26
CA ILE A 272 -9.96 -11.04 8.26
C ILE A 272 -11.07 -11.99 8.68
N LYS A 273 -12.28 -11.45 8.87
CA LYS A 273 -13.45 -12.26 9.20
C LYS A 273 -14.20 -12.68 7.94
N TYR A 274 -15.10 -13.66 8.10
CA TYR A 274 -15.98 -14.10 7.02
C TYR A 274 -16.81 -12.93 6.44
N GLU A 275 -17.29 -12.02 7.29
CA GLU A 275 -18.06 -10.85 6.84
C GLU A 275 -17.22 -9.92 5.97
N ASP A 276 -15.94 -9.76 6.28
CA ASP A 276 -15.03 -8.92 5.50
C ASP A 276 -14.70 -9.58 4.16
N TYR A 277 -14.48 -10.90 4.14
CA TYR A 277 -14.35 -11.67 2.91
C TYR A 277 -15.60 -11.57 2.02
N ARG A 278 -16.79 -11.72 2.59
CA ARG A 278 -18.06 -11.55 1.87
C ARG A 278 -18.23 -10.16 1.29
N LYS A 279 -17.94 -9.11 2.08
CA LYS A 279 -17.95 -7.73 1.58
C LYS A 279 -17.03 -7.60 0.36
N ILE A 280 -15.81 -8.16 0.38
CA ILE A 280 -14.90 -8.08 -0.77
C ILE A 280 -15.52 -8.69 -2.03
N ILE A 281 -16.15 -9.86 -1.91
CA ILE A 281 -16.84 -10.50 -3.03
C ILE A 281 -17.96 -9.60 -3.55
N ASP A 282 -18.85 -9.15 -2.66
CA ASP A 282 -20.02 -8.36 -3.06
C ASP A 282 -19.59 -7.02 -3.71
N HIS A 283 -18.57 -6.36 -3.17
CA HIS A 283 -18.03 -5.11 -3.73
C HIS A 283 -17.32 -5.35 -5.07
N LYS A 284 -16.57 -6.46 -5.21
CA LYS A 284 -15.97 -6.87 -6.48
C LYS A 284 -17.04 -7.06 -7.54
N GLU A 285 -18.07 -7.86 -7.26
CA GLU A 285 -19.14 -8.17 -8.22
C GLU A 285 -19.87 -6.91 -8.66
N HIS A 286 -20.14 -6.01 -7.71
CA HIS A 286 -20.77 -4.72 -7.98
C HIS A 286 -19.95 -3.88 -8.99
N ILE A 287 -18.65 -3.68 -8.73
CA ILE A 287 -17.79 -2.89 -9.64
C ILE A 287 -17.59 -3.62 -10.97
N GLN A 288 -17.40 -4.93 -10.96
CA GLN A 288 -17.15 -5.72 -12.17
C GLN A 288 -18.34 -5.69 -13.13
N LYS A 289 -19.58 -5.69 -12.60
CA LYS A 289 -20.79 -5.51 -13.39
C LYS A 289 -20.80 -4.14 -14.08
N SER A 290 -20.49 -3.07 -13.35
CA SER A 290 -20.41 -1.71 -13.89
C SER A 290 -19.35 -1.59 -14.99
N ILE A 291 -18.14 -2.11 -14.75
CA ILE A 291 -17.04 -2.07 -15.75
C ILE A 291 -17.42 -2.84 -17.01
N SER A 292 -18.02 -4.03 -16.88
CA SER A 292 -18.36 -4.87 -18.03
C SER A 292 -19.35 -4.18 -18.98
N LEU A 293 -20.30 -3.42 -18.42
CA LEU A 293 -21.24 -2.61 -19.20
C LEU A 293 -20.56 -1.42 -19.89
N ALA A 294 -19.60 -0.77 -19.24
CA ALA A 294 -18.85 0.31 -19.88
C ALA A 294 -17.89 -0.21 -20.97
N GLU A 295 -17.27 -1.37 -20.77
CA GLU A 295 -16.40 -2.00 -21.77
C GLU A 295 -17.13 -2.32 -23.09
N SER A 296 -18.41 -2.71 -23.03
CA SER A 296 -19.21 -2.99 -24.24
C SER A 296 -19.54 -1.71 -25.01
N LYS A 297 -19.79 -0.59 -24.32
CA LYS A 297 -20.01 0.71 -24.98
C LYS A 297 -18.76 1.29 -25.62
N ILE A 298 -17.59 1.14 -24.97
CA ILE A 298 -16.30 1.55 -25.57
C ILE A 298 -16.11 0.89 -26.95
N GLN A 299 -16.49 -0.38 -27.09
CA GLN A 299 -16.37 -1.12 -28.36
C GLN A 299 -17.37 -0.64 -29.41
N GLN A 300 -18.56 -0.19 -29.00
CA GLN A 300 -19.65 0.17 -29.91
C GLN A 300 -19.59 1.64 -30.38
N GLN A 301 -19.10 2.57 -29.55
CA GLN A 301 -19.34 4.00 -29.76
C GLN A 301 -18.19 4.80 -30.39
N ASN A 302 -17.02 4.21 -30.70
CA ASN A 302 -15.88 4.92 -31.32
C ASN A 302 -15.64 6.32 -30.69
N VAL A 303 -15.58 6.36 -29.35
CA VAL A 303 -15.50 7.61 -28.58
C VAL A 303 -14.31 8.44 -29.04
N LYS A 304 -14.56 9.63 -29.60
CA LYS A 304 -13.51 10.56 -30.07
C LYS A 304 -13.30 11.68 -29.05
N LEU A 305 -12.16 11.66 -28.38
CA LEU A 305 -11.69 12.79 -27.57
C LEU A 305 -11.00 13.84 -28.47
N THR A 306 -11.11 15.12 -28.12
CA THR A 306 -10.37 16.20 -28.79
C THR A 306 -8.88 16.12 -28.45
N LYS A 307 -8.01 16.76 -29.26
CA LYS A 307 -6.55 16.79 -28.99
C LYS A 307 -6.22 17.40 -27.62
N GLU A 308 -6.98 18.40 -27.20
CA GLU A 308 -6.83 19.05 -25.88
C GLU A 308 -7.18 18.07 -24.76
N GLN A 309 -8.36 17.44 -24.83
CA GLN A 309 -8.80 16.43 -23.85
C GLN A 309 -7.84 15.25 -23.72
N LYS A 310 -7.23 14.82 -24.83
CA LYS A 310 -6.19 13.79 -24.83
C LYS A 310 -4.95 14.24 -24.06
N GLY A 311 -4.52 15.48 -24.24
CA GLY A 311 -3.40 16.08 -23.52
C GLY A 311 -3.68 16.17 -22.02
N ASP A 312 -4.86 16.64 -21.64
CA ASP A 312 -5.26 16.82 -20.23
C ASP A 312 -5.24 15.50 -19.45
N ILE A 313 -5.80 14.41 -20.01
CA ILE A 313 -5.79 13.09 -19.38
C ILE A 313 -4.36 12.56 -19.21
N ILE A 314 -3.50 12.80 -20.20
CA ILE A 314 -2.09 12.41 -20.15
C ILE A 314 -1.37 13.16 -19.02
N ASP A 315 -1.60 14.46 -18.89
CA ASP A 315 -0.99 15.27 -17.85
C ASP A 315 -1.49 14.88 -16.45
N ASP A 316 -2.75 14.49 -16.32
CA ASP A 316 -3.29 13.91 -15.09
C ASP A 316 -2.63 12.59 -14.70
N LEU A 317 -2.38 11.71 -15.68
CA LEU A 317 -1.62 10.48 -15.46
C LEU A 317 -0.18 10.76 -15.03
N ARG A 318 0.45 11.82 -15.55
CA ARG A 318 1.79 12.26 -15.11
C ARG A 318 1.75 12.78 -13.67
N ALA A 319 0.72 13.55 -13.32
CA ALA A 319 0.61 14.21 -12.02
C ALA A 319 0.45 13.24 -10.83
N ILE A 320 -0.13 12.06 -11.06
CA ILE A 320 -0.33 11.02 -10.03
C ILE A 320 0.98 10.52 -9.40
N LYS A 321 2.13 10.77 -10.05
CA LYS A 321 3.44 10.36 -9.52
C LYS A 321 4.12 11.36 -8.58
N ASN A 322 3.52 12.52 -8.31
CA ASN A 322 4.13 13.53 -7.44
C ASN A 322 3.95 13.29 -5.91
N HIS A 323 3.92 12.04 -5.45
CA HIS A 323 4.24 11.73 -4.03
C HIS A 323 5.77 11.76 -3.75
N GLU A 324 6.56 12.23 -4.71
CA GLU A 324 8.00 12.44 -4.56
C GLU A 324 8.35 13.64 -3.65
N LYS A 325 7.37 14.50 -3.33
CA LYS A 325 7.58 15.73 -2.54
C LYS A 325 7.72 15.53 -1.03
N ASP A 326 7.43 14.36 -0.48
CA ASP A 326 7.44 14.15 0.99
C ASP A 326 8.69 13.47 1.54
N TYR A 327 9.53 12.83 0.70
CA TYR A 327 10.71 12.11 1.20
C TYR A 327 11.89 13.03 1.55
N LYS A 328 12.16 14.04 0.72
CA LYS A 328 13.15 15.08 1.07
C LYS A 328 12.73 15.77 2.37
N ASN A 329 11.44 16.07 2.54
CA ASN A 329 10.90 16.64 3.78
C ASN A 329 11.05 15.67 4.97
N PHE A 330 10.83 14.37 4.78
CA PHE A 330 11.06 13.36 5.82
C PHE A 330 12.54 13.29 6.23
N LEU A 331 13.48 13.25 5.28
CA LEU A 331 14.91 13.22 5.60
C LEU A 331 15.36 14.52 6.29
N LEU A 332 14.88 15.67 5.80
CA LEU A 332 15.12 16.95 6.44
C LEU A 332 14.62 16.91 7.90
N GLN A 333 13.41 16.42 8.11
CA GLN A 333 12.84 16.27 9.45
C GLN A 333 13.65 15.30 10.32
N PHE A 334 14.10 14.17 9.77
CA PHE A 334 14.95 13.20 10.48
C PHE A 334 16.24 13.84 10.98
N TYR A 335 16.99 14.56 10.14
CA TYR A 335 18.23 15.23 10.58
C TYR A 335 17.94 16.36 11.57
N ILE A 336 16.85 17.12 11.39
CA ILE A 336 16.43 18.15 12.34
C ILE A 336 16.10 17.55 13.71
N GLU A 337 15.35 16.45 13.76
CA GLU A 337 14.99 15.74 14.99
C GLU A 337 16.23 15.14 15.69
N ASN A 338 17.26 14.79 14.93
CA ASN A 338 18.55 14.34 15.46
C ASN A 338 19.52 15.49 15.79
N GLY A 339 19.06 16.74 15.79
CA GLY A 339 19.82 17.89 16.29
C GLY A 339 20.74 18.56 15.27
N TYR A 340 20.57 18.28 13.97
CA TYR A 340 21.31 18.93 12.90
C TYR A 340 20.57 20.17 12.39
N SER A 341 21.33 21.18 11.97
CA SER A 341 20.83 22.32 11.20
C SER A 341 21.01 22.07 9.71
N ILE A 342 20.01 22.41 8.90
CA ILE A 342 20.05 22.16 7.45
C ILE A 342 20.55 23.40 6.72
N SER A 343 21.55 23.22 5.85
CA SER A 343 22.00 24.22 4.90
C SER A 343 21.82 23.72 3.47
N TYR A 344 21.24 24.55 2.60
CA TYR A 344 21.17 24.28 1.17
C TYR A 344 22.37 24.93 0.50
N ASP A 345 23.30 24.12 0.02
CA ASP A 345 24.42 24.64 -0.74
C ASP A 345 24.00 24.95 -2.18
N HIS A 346 23.53 26.18 -2.41
CA HIS A 346 23.12 26.62 -3.73
C HIS A 346 24.28 26.70 -4.75
N LYS A 347 25.54 26.57 -4.33
CA LYS A 347 26.71 26.59 -5.23
C LYS A 347 27.14 25.20 -5.68
N ASN A 348 26.83 24.16 -4.91
CA ASN A 348 27.13 22.78 -5.26
C ASN A 348 25.89 22.07 -5.82
N GLN A 349 25.80 21.94 -7.14
CA GLN A 349 24.70 21.22 -7.83
C GLN A 349 24.68 19.71 -7.57
N PHE A 350 25.60 19.19 -6.77
CA PHE A 350 25.85 17.76 -6.58
C PHE A 350 25.42 17.23 -5.21
N LEU A 351 25.06 18.13 -4.29
CA LEU A 351 24.55 17.81 -2.95
C LEU A 351 23.09 18.26 -2.84
N ASP A 352 22.27 17.50 -2.11
CA ASP A 352 20.88 17.87 -1.87
C ASP A 352 20.74 18.88 -0.73
N PHE A 353 21.50 18.65 0.35
CA PHE A 353 21.65 19.54 1.50
C PHE A 353 22.84 19.09 2.37
N LEU A 354 23.27 19.97 3.27
CA LEU A 354 24.19 19.68 4.36
C LEU A 354 23.41 19.61 5.68
N ALA A 355 23.64 18.57 6.47
CA ALA A 355 23.20 18.49 7.85
C ALA A 355 24.39 18.81 8.77
N ILE A 356 24.31 19.93 9.48
CA ILE A 356 25.39 20.51 10.27
C ILE A 356 25.07 20.29 11.75
N GLY A 357 25.82 19.40 12.38
CA GLY A 357 25.78 19.10 13.80
C GLY A 357 26.78 19.95 14.59
N LYS A 358 26.92 19.66 15.89
CA LYS A 358 27.86 20.39 16.77
C LYS A 358 29.31 19.97 16.56
N MET A 359 29.55 18.74 16.10
CA MET A 359 30.88 18.15 15.99
C MET A 359 31.17 17.59 14.60
N ASP A 360 30.16 17.60 13.72
CA ASP A 360 30.18 16.93 12.44
C ASP A 360 29.35 17.68 11.39
N VAL A 361 29.79 17.58 10.14
CA VAL A 361 29.01 18.01 8.97
C VAL A 361 28.78 16.79 8.09
N ILE A 362 27.51 16.53 7.82
CA ILE A 362 27.06 15.43 6.97
C ILE A 362 26.62 16.02 5.62
N ALA A 363 27.26 15.59 4.54
CA ALA A 363 26.78 15.88 3.20
C ALA A 363 25.78 14.81 2.77
N VAL A 364 24.55 15.22 2.45
CA VAL A 364 23.48 14.29 2.09
C VAL A 364 23.23 14.35 0.59
N VAL A 365 23.26 13.18 -0.05
CA VAL A 365 22.96 13.01 -1.46
C VAL A 365 21.82 12.04 -1.63
N ILE A 366 20.71 12.52 -2.19
CA ILE A 366 19.53 11.71 -2.47
C ILE A 366 19.57 11.38 -3.96
N SER A 367 19.57 10.09 -4.29
CA SER A 367 19.60 9.67 -5.68
C SER A 367 18.60 8.55 -5.99
N ASN A 368 17.97 8.66 -7.14
CA ASN A 368 17.10 7.64 -7.72
C ASN A 368 17.89 6.45 -8.32
N SER A 369 19.23 6.56 -8.42
CA SER A 369 20.11 5.49 -8.90
C SER A 369 21.51 5.58 -8.30
N PHE A 370 22.12 4.43 -7.99
CA PHE A 370 23.52 4.31 -7.57
C PHE A 370 24.43 4.11 -8.79
N SER A 371 25.55 4.84 -8.87
CA SER A 371 26.67 4.45 -9.74
C SER A 371 27.99 4.83 -9.07
N LEU A 372 29.03 4.00 -9.25
CA LEU A 372 30.36 4.25 -8.72
C LEU A 372 30.91 5.58 -9.26
N GLU A 373 30.75 5.86 -10.55
CA GLU A 373 31.18 7.13 -11.15
C GLU A 373 30.57 8.35 -10.46
N ARG A 374 29.29 8.28 -10.07
CA ARG A 374 28.62 9.38 -9.38
C ARG A 374 29.10 9.51 -7.94
N LEU A 375 29.27 8.39 -7.24
CA LEU A 375 29.89 8.37 -5.91
C LEU A 375 31.28 9.02 -5.96
N MET A 376 32.10 8.62 -6.93
CA MET A 376 33.44 9.17 -7.14
C MET A 376 33.41 10.66 -7.43
N TYR A 377 32.51 11.07 -8.32
CA TYR A 377 32.39 12.46 -8.73
C TYR A 377 31.94 13.36 -7.57
N VAL A 378 30.94 12.95 -6.80
CA VAL A 378 30.44 13.73 -5.66
C VAL A 378 31.50 13.83 -4.55
N THR A 379 32.11 12.71 -4.18
CA THR A 379 33.14 12.68 -3.12
C THR A 379 34.36 13.51 -3.50
N GLN A 380 34.87 13.36 -4.72
CA GLN A 380 36.01 14.13 -5.20
C GLN A 380 35.71 15.64 -5.27
N ASN A 381 34.50 16.03 -5.69
CA ASN A 381 34.13 17.45 -5.72
C ASN A 381 33.93 18.01 -4.31
N ALA A 382 33.36 17.24 -3.38
CA ALA A 382 33.24 17.65 -1.99
C ALA A 382 34.62 17.92 -1.36
N ILE A 383 35.59 17.03 -1.62
CA ILE A 383 36.99 17.17 -1.21
C ILE A 383 37.65 18.38 -1.88
N ASN A 384 37.55 18.49 -3.21
CA ASN A 384 38.21 19.54 -3.99
C ASN A 384 37.68 20.94 -3.66
N ASN A 385 36.40 21.06 -3.29
CA ASN A 385 35.78 22.32 -2.89
C ASN A 385 36.08 22.69 -1.42
N GLY A 386 36.92 21.91 -0.72
CA GLY A 386 37.36 22.21 0.65
C GLY A 386 36.24 22.20 1.67
N LEU A 387 35.16 21.45 1.40
CA LEU A 387 34.09 21.28 2.37
C LEU A 387 34.63 20.44 3.54
N TYR A 388 34.63 21.00 4.75
CA TYR A 388 34.95 20.27 5.98
C TYR A 388 33.78 19.32 6.30
N ILE A 389 33.71 18.21 5.58
CA ILE A 389 32.69 17.17 5.74
C ILE A 389 33.32 15.99 6.47
N ASN A 390 32.70 15.59 7.57
CA ASN A 390 33.13 14.42 8.34
C ASN A 390 32.47 13.14 7.82
N GLN A 391 31.30 13.29 7.17
CA GLN A 391 30.50 12.16 6.74
C GLN A 391 29.72 12.49 5.46
N ILE A 392 29.63 11.52 4.54
CA ILE A 392 28.78 11.62 3.35
C ILE A 392 27.75 10.51 3.41
N ASP A 393 26.47 10.90 3.49
CA ASP A 393 25.34 9.99 3.48
C ASP A 393 24.75 9.95 2.07
N PHE A 394 25.00 8.85 1.37
CA PHE A 394 24.36 8.58 0.10
C PHE A 394 23.12 7.72 0.31
N ILE A 395 21.96 8.29 0.00
CA ILE A 395 20.66 7.66 0.23
C ILE A 395 20.04 7.31 -1.11
N TYR A 396 19.85 6.01 -1.34
CA TYR A 396 19.33 5.47 -2.60
C TYR A 396 17.95 4.85 -2.45
N LYS A 397 17.11 5.11 -3.46
CA LYS A 397 15.69 4.78 -3.47
C LYS A 397 15.36 3.32 -3.87
N PHE A 398 16.33 2.48 -4.20
CA PHE A 398 16.10 1.14 -4.77
C PHE A 398 16.66 -0.03 -3.95
N ASP A 399 16.06 -1.21 -4.17
CA ASP A 399 16.36 -2.49 -3.54
C ASP A 399 17.61 -3.17 -4.15
N PHE A 400 18.33 -3.94 -3.33
CA PHE A 400 19.71 -4.40 -3.58
C PHE A 400 19.91 -5.34 -4.78
N ASN A 401 18.82 -5.85 -5.37
CA ASN A 401 18.85 -6.85 -6.43
C ASN A 401 19.28 -6.31 -7.82
N THR A 402 19.77 -5.07 -7.89
CA THR A 402 20.12 -4.38 -9.16
C THR A 402 21.60 -4.01 -9.31
N LEU A 403 22.41 -4.09 -8.25
CA LEU A 403 23.86 -3.92 -8.35
C LEU A 403 24.53 -5.27 -8.59
N ASN A 404 25.32 -5.36 -9.64
CA ASN A 404 26.05 -6.59 -9.95
C ASN A 404 27.08 -6.83 -8.82
N ILE A 405 27.23 -8.07 -8.33
CA ILE A 405 28.14 -8.40 -7.22
C ILE A 405 29.58 -7.92 -7.49
N SER A 406 29.99 -7.87 -8.76
CA SER A 406 31.28 -7.33 -9.19
C SER A 406 31.46 -5.83 -8.91
N GLU A 407 30.39 -5.03 -9.05
CA GLU A 407 30.46 -3.57 -8.82
C GLU A 407 30.58 -3.24 -7.32
N TRP A 408 30.02 -4.08 -6.45
CA TRP A 408 30.10 -3.89 -4.99
C TRP A 408 31.53 -3.96 -4.44
N SER A 409 32.33 -4.91 -4.92
CA SER A 409 33.73 -5.02 -4.49
C SER A 409 34.54 -3.77 -4.86
N ASP A 410 34.25 -3.17 -6.01
CA ASP A 410 34.94 -1.96 -6.45
C ASP A 410 34.45 -0.71 -5.70
N ILE A 411 33.16 -0.66 -5.34
CA ILE A 411 32.59 0.37 -4.46
C ILE A 411 33.21 0.31 -3.07
N GLU A 412 33.30 -0.87 -2.46
CA GLU A 412 33.90 -1.04 -1.12
C GLU A 412 35.38 -0.65 -1.10
N LYS A 413 36.14 -1.05 -2.14
CA LYS A 413 37.54 -0.63 -2.29
C LYS A 413 37.66 0.88 -2.43
N TYR A 414 36.78 1.51 -3.20
CA TYR A 414 36.80 2.97 -3.38
C TYR A 414 36.47 3.71 -2.08
N ILE A 415 35.43 3.27 -1.36
CA ILE A 415 35.04 3.86 -0.08
C ILE A 415 36.15 3.71 0.95
N SER A 416 36.74 2.52 1.07
CA SER A 416 37.84 2.27 2.00
C SER A 416 39.04 3.17 1.70
N LYS A 417 39.37 3.34 0.41
CA LYS A 417 40.43 4.25 -0.01
C LYS A 417 40.15 5.71 0.37
N ILE A 418 38.92 6.20 0.15
CA ILE A 418 38.56 7.57 0.54
C ILE A 418 38.58 7.76 2.06
N ALA A 419 38.05 6.80 2.81
CA ALA A 419 38.02 6.86 4.26
C ALA A 419 39.44 6.97 4.82
N GLU A 420 40.38 6.16 4.30
CA GLU A 420 41.79 6.22 4.67
C GLU A 420 42.48 7.53 4.24
N GLU A 421 42.28 7.99 3.00
CA GLU A 421 42.99 9.16 2.45
C GLU A 421 42.49 10.50 3.02
N HIS A 422 41.20 10.59 3.37
CA HIS A 422 40.56 11.87 3.70
C HIS A 422 39.90 11.90 5.08
N SER A 423 39.91 10.79 5.84
CA SER A 423 39.23 10.70 7.15
C SER A 423 37.73 11.04 7.08
N ILE A 424 37.06 10.61 5.99
CA ILE A 424 35.64 10.84 5.72
C ILE A 424 34.90 9.51 5.84
N ILE A 425 33.82 9.48 6.62
CA ILE A 425 32.92 8.32 6.68
C ILE A 425 31.94 8.39 5.51
N VAL A 426 31.83 7.33 4.71
CA VAL A 426 30.83 7.27 3.62
C VAL A 426 29.81 6.19 3.95
N ASN A 427 28.56 6.61 4.18
CA ASN A 427 27.45 5.70 4.42
C ASN A 427 26.60 5.57 3.16
N ILE A 428 26.18 4.34 2.87
CA ILE A 428 25.23 4.04 1.80
C ILE A 428 23.96 3.46 2.42
N PHE A 429 22.85 4.17 2.25
CA PHE A 429 21.54 3.78 2.76
C PHE A 429 20.59 3.40 1.64
N THR A 430 19.69 2.47 1.94
CA THR A 430 18.54 2.13 1.08
C THR A 430 17.22 2.55 1.69
N TYR A 431 16.20 2.65 0.83
CA TYR A 431 14.82 3.00 1.19
C TYR A 431 14.21 2.17 2.34
N ASN A 432 14.68 0.94 2.57
CA ASN A 432 14.18 0.05 3.63
C ASN A 432 14.90 0.23 4.98
N GLY A 433 15.75 1.25 5.14
CA GLY A 433 16.47 1.52 6.39
C GLY A 433 17.61 0.53 6.67
N ILE A 434 18.01 -0.27 5.67
CA ILE A 434 19.15 -1.16 5.80
C ILE A 434 20.41 -0.34 5.51
N THR A 435 21.18 -0.07 6.56
CA THR A 435 22.57 0.42 6.48
C THR A 435 23.42 -0.75 6.02
N ILE A 436 24.05 -0.64 4.85
CA ILE A 436 24.73 -1.81 4.27
C ILE A 436 26.23 -1.76 4.44
N ASN A 437 26.82 -0.59 4.72
CA ASN A 437 28.17 -0.50 5.26
C ASN A 437 28.41 0.87 5.92
N SER A 438 28.90 0.86 7.15
CA SER A 438 29.68 1.96 7.74
C SER A 438 31.13 1.49 7.76
N ILE A 439 31.95 2.00 6.84
CA ILE A 439 33.40 1.73 6.88
C ILE A 439 34.03 2.91 7.62
N TYR A 440 34.63 2.61 8.77
CA TYR A 440 35.36 3.56 9.62
C TYR A 440 36.75 3.83 9.06
#